data_AF-A0A150FTR7-F1
#
_entry.id   AF-A0A150FTR7-F1
#
_cell.length_a   1.000
_cell.length_b   1.000
_cell.length_c   1.000
_cell.angle_alpha   90.00
_cell.angle_beta   90.00
_cell.angle_gamma   90.00
#
_symmetry.space_group_name_H-M   'P 1'
#
loop_
_entity.id
_entity.type
_entity.pdbx_description
1 polymer ?
#
loop_
_entity_poly.entity_id
_entity_poly.type
_entity_poly.pdbx_seq_one_letter_code
_entity_poly.pdbx_strand_id
1 'polypeptide(L)'
;MGERGQEAAELGLYGYTGEAGYGILEQRWHRPTLEVVGMCGGFTGEGVKTVIPRSAMAKLSCRLVPHQTPADILDKVRVVL
;
A
#
# COMPACT_ATOMS: atom_id res chain seq x y z
N MET A 1 23.55 8.73 -11.26
CA MET A 1 22.35 8.21 -11.93
C MET A 1 22.66 6.79 -12.39
N GLY A 2 22.81 5.85 -11.45
CA GLY A 2 23.35 4.51 -11.71
C GLY A 2 22.55 3.45 -10.97
N GLU A 3 22.47 2.27 -11.59
CA GLU A 3 21.95 0.98 -11.09
C GLU A 3 20.44 0.92 -10.81
N ARG A 4 19.85 1.88 -10.09
CA ARG A 4 18.41 1.87 -9.71
C ARG A 4 17.43 1.92 -10.89
N GLY A 5 17.82 2.63 -11.96
CA GLY A 5 17.01 2.72 -13.18
C GLY A 5 17.09 1.47 -14.05
N GLN A 6 18.14 0.66 -13.87
CA GLN A 6 18.38 -0.56 -14.65
C GLN A 6 17.56 -1.72 -14.07
N GLU A 7 17.59 -1.95 -12.75
CA GLU A 7 16.75 -2.98 -12.10
C GLU A 7 15.25 -2.72 -12.32
N ALA A 8 14.81 -1.46 -12.22
CA ALA A 8 13.42 -1.09 -12.47
C ALA A 8 13.04 -1.35 -13.93
N ALA A 9 13.92 -1.02 -14.88
CA ALA A 9 13.70 -1.26 -16.31
C ALA A 9 13.68 -2.77 -16.64
N GLU A 10 14.56 -3.58 -16.04
CA GLU A 10 14.57 -5.04 -16.17
C GLU A 10 13.26 -5.68 -15.68
N LEU A 11 12.67 -5.10 -14.63
CA LEU A 11 11.38 -5.52 -14.09
C LEU A 11 10.17 -4.86 -14.78
N GLY A 12 10.39 -4.05 -15.82
CA GLY A 12 9.33 -3.37 -16.58
C GLY A 12 8.60 -2.27 -15.80
N LEU A 13 9.23 -1.71 -14.77
CA LEU A 13 8.66 -0.67 -13.92
C LEU A 13 9.00 0.71 -14.47
N TYR A 14 7.95 1.54 -14.66
CA TYR A 14 8.07 2.91 -15.15
C TYR A 14 8.54 3.93 -14.09
N GLY A 15 8.85 3.45 -12.88
CA GLY A 15 9.34 4.28 -11.79
C GLY A 15 9.71 3.43 -10.57
N TYR A 16 10.63 3.93 -9.76
CA TYR A 16 10.97 3.32 -8.48
C TYR A 16 10.03 3.85 -7.40
N THR A 17 9.25 2.97 -6.79
CA THR A 17 8.31 3.29 -5.71
C THR A 17 8.71 2.55 -4.44
N GLY A 18 9.30 3.26 -3.49
CA GLY A 18 9.60 2.71 -2.16
C GLY A 18 10.58 3.54 -1.35
N GLU A 19 10.93 3.04 -0.17
CA GLU A 19 11.77 3.74 0.81
C GLU A 19 13.20 3.96 0.31
N ALA A 20 13.70 5.18 0.47
CA ALA A 20 15.07 5.53 0.12
C ALA A 20 16.07 4.69 0.91
N GLY A 21 17.06 4.10 0.21
CA GLY A 21 18.11 3.28 0.82
C GLY A 21 17.89 1.76 0.76
N TYR A 22 16.79 1.28 0.18
CA TYR A 22 16.50 -0.15 0.02
C TYR A 22 16.34 -0.55 -1.45
N GLY A 23 16.95 -1.64 -1.90
CA GLY A 23 16.76 -2.19 -3.25
C GLY A 23 15.33 -2.71 -3.49
N ILE A 24 14.97 -2.96 -4.75
CA ILE A 24 13.63 -3.43 -5.12
C ILE A 24 13.34 -4.80 -4.49
N LEU A 25 14.31 -5.70 -4.52
CA LEU A 25 14.18 -7.03 -3.90
C LEU A 25 14.07 -6.94 -2.38
N GLU A 26 14.82 -6.04 -1.75
CA GLU A 26 14.73 -5.80 -0.30
C GLU A 26 13.35 -5.29 0.10
N GLN A 27 12.78 -4.37 -0.67
CA GLN A 27 11.42 -3.88 -0.44
C GLN A 27 10.37 -4.97 -0.61
N ARG A 28 10.57 -5.88 -1.57
CA ARG A 28 9.64 -6.96 -1.84
C ARG A 28 9.66 -8.04 -0.76
N TRP A 29 10.83 -8.34 -0.20
CA TRP A 29 11.03 -9.51 0.67
C TRP A 29 11.24 -9.19 2.14
N HIS A 30 11.85 -8.06 2.46
CA HIS A 30 12.34 -7.76 3.81
C HIS A 30 11.73 -6.49 4.42
N ARG A 31 10.92 -5.74 3.67
CA ARG A 31 10.21 -4.57 4.17
C ARG A 31 8.72 -4.87 4.37
N PRO A 32 8.09 -4.30 5.42
CA PRO A 32 6.67 -4.43 5.64
C PRO A 32 5.88 -3.66 4.59
N THR A 33 4.61 -3.99 4.39
CA THR A 33 3.70 -3.23 3.51
C THR A 33 2.44 -2.79 4.21
N LEU A 34 1.82 -1.73 3.69
CA LEU A 34 0.47 -1.27 4.02
C LEU A 34 -0.24 -0.96 2.70
N GLU A 35 -1.22 -1.79 2.34
CA GLU A 35 -1.85 -1.78 1.01
C GLU A 35 -3.36 -1.58 1.14
N VAL A 36 -3.94 -0.71 0.31
CA VAL A 36 -5.40 -0.61 0.14
C VAL A 36 -5.81 -1.68 -0.87
N VAL A 37 -6.43 -2.75 -0.38
CA VAL A 37 -6.89 -3.86 -1.24
C VAL A 37 -8.33 -3.69 -1.73
N GLY A 38 -9.05 -2.73 -1.14
CA GLY A 38 -10.38 -2.36 -1.60
C GLY A 38 -10.88 -1.13 -0.88
N MET A 39 -11.79 -0.42 -1.53
CA MET A 39 -12.49 0.72 -0.96
C MET A 39 -13.90 0.76 -1.51
N CYS A 40 -14.87 1.14 -0.68
CA CYS A 40 -16.25 1.33 -1.09
C CYS A 40 -16.87 2.51 -0.36
N GLY A 41 -17.77 3.22 -1.04
CA GLY A 41 -18.48 4.37 -0.49
C GLY A 41 -19.38 4.99 -1.55
N GLY A 42 -20.53 5.52 -1.13
CA GLY A 42 -21.48 6.15 -2.04
C GLY A 42 -22.16 5.19 -3.01
N PHE A 43 -22.33 5.62 -4.26
CA PHE A 43 -23.02 4.89 -5.30
C PHE A 43 -22.02 4.08 -6.14
N THR A 44 -22.19 2.75 -6.21
CA THR A 44 -21.30 1.82 -6.93
C THR A 44 -21.98 1.08 -8.08
N GLY A 45 -23.20 1.50 -8.47
CA GLY A 45 -23.95 0.92 -9.59
C GLY A 45 -23.65 1.61 -10.92
N GLU A 46 -24.31 1.15 -11.99
CA GLU A 46 -24.23 1.80 -13.29
C GLU A 46 -24.96 3.15 -13.31
N GLY A 47 -24.41 4.10 -14.07
CA GLY A 47 -24.91 5.47 -14.15
C GLY A 47 -24.25 6.42 -13.13
N VAL A 48 -24.82 7.62 -12.99
CA VAL A 48 -24.28 8.66 -12.11
C VAL A 48 -25.34 9.07 -11.11
N LYS A 49 -24.99 9.08 -9.83
CA LYS A 49 -25.85 9.59 -8.75
C LYS A 49 -25.07 10.61 -7.94
N THR A 50 -25.54 11.85 -7.91
CA THR A 50 -24.96 12.92 -7.10
C THR A 50 -25.42 12.74 -5.66
N VAL A 51 -24.64 12.00 -4.87
CA VAL A 51 -24.91 11.72 -3.46
C VAL A 51 -23.69 12.08 -2.62
N ILE A 52 -23.93 12.66 -1.45
CA ILE A 52 -22.91 12.78 -0.40
C ILE A 52 -23.02 11.52 0.45
N PRO A 53 -22.06 10.58 0.37
CA PRO A 53 -22.12 9.37 1.17
C PRO A 53 -21.97 9.69 2.65
N ARG A 54 -22.81 9.07 3.49
CA ARG A 54 -22.68 9.16 4.96
C ARG A 54 -21.45 8.41 5.49
N SER A 55 -21.02 7.36 4.79
CA SER A 55 -19.88 6.54 5.19
C SER A 55 -19.15 5.98 3.97
N ALA A 56 -17.88 5.65 4.20
CA ALA A 56 -17.03 4.90 3.29
C ALA A 56 -16.21 3.91 4.12
N MET A 57 -15.73 2.85 3.47
CA MET A 57 -14.90 1.82 4.07
C MET A 57 -13.70 1.56 3.15
N ALA A 58 -12.54 1.38 3.77
CA ALA A 58 -11.35 0.85 3.11
C ALA A 58 -10.97 -0.48 3.75
N LYS A 59 -10.51 -1.42 2.93
CA LYS A 59 -9.89 -2.67 3.34
C LYS A 59 -8.39 -2.50 3.19
N LEU A 60 -7.69 -2.59 4.31
CA LEU A 60 -6.24 -2.51 4.38
C LEU A 60 -5.66 -3.90 4.62
N SER A 61 -4.51 -4.17 4.01
CA SER A 61 -3.71 -5.38 4.22
C SER A 61 -2.28 -4.99 4.55
N CYS A 62 -1.66 -5.69 5.49
CA CYS A 62 -0.25 -5.48 5.84
C CYS A 62 0.52 -6.79 5.75
N ARG A 63 1.63 -6.81 5.00
CA ARG A 63 2.63 -7.87 5.15
C ARG A 63 3.58 -7.49 6.27
N LEU A 64 3.73 -8.39 7.24
CA LEU A 64 4.58 -8.19 8.41
C LEU A 64 5.96 -8.80 8.17
N VAL A 65 6.95 -8.21 8.83
CA VAL A 65 8.34 -8.69 8.85
C VAL A 65 8.68 -9.24 10.25
N PRO A 66 9.82 -9.96 10.43
CA PRO A 66 10.20 -10.48 11.75
C PRO A 66 10.16 -9.40 12.85
N HIS A 67 9.82 -9.83 14.06
CA HIS A 67 9.64 -8.97 15.24
C HIS A 67 8.43 -8.02 15.21
N GLN A 68 7.53 -8.15 14.23
CA GLN A 68 6.23 -7.50 14.25
C GLN A 68 5.12 -8.48 14.68
N THR A 69 4.18 -8.00 15.49
CA THR A 69 2.97 -8.75 15.83
C THR A 69 1.75 -8.05 15.24
N PRO A 70 0.71 -8.79 14.81
CA PRO A 70 -0.49 -8.17 14.23
C PRO A 70 -1.18 -7.15 15.15
N ALA A 71 -1.21 -7.42 16.47
CA ALA A 71 -1.84 -6.53 17.44
C ALA A 71 -1.09 -5.18 17.57
N ASP A 72 0.24 -5.22 17.74
CA ASP A 72 1.07 -4.02 17.84
C ASP A 72 0.99 -3.15 16.58
N ILE A 73 1.00 -3.77 15.39
CA ILE A 73 0.89 -3.04 14.13
C ILE A 73 -0.52 -2.45 13.94
N LEU A 74 -1.57 -3.18 14.34
CA LEU A 74 -2.94 -2.65 14.28
C LEU A 74 -3.10 -1.42 15.16
N ASP A 75 -2.57 -1.43 16.39
CA ASP A 75 -2.63 -0.29 17.30
C ASP A 75 -1.87 0.92 16.74
N LYS A 76 -0.69 0.70 16.15
CA LYS A 76 0.08 1.76 15.49
C LYS A 76 -0.65 2.37 14.29
N VAL A 77 -1.29 1.55 13.45
CA VAL A 77 -2.06 2.03 12.31
C VAL A 77 -3.29 2.83 12.76
N ARG A 78 -3.98 2.39 13.82
CA ARG A 78 -5.15 3.08 14.37
C ARG A 78 -4.86 4.47 14.93
N VAL A 79 -3.64 4.72 15.43
CA VAL A 79 -3.27 6.05 15.94
C VAL A 79 -3.09 7.07 14.82
N VAL A 80 -2.78 6.62 13.61
CA VAL A 80 -2.45 7.48 12.46
C VAL A 80 -3.66 7.67 11.52
N LEU A 81 -4.75 6.90 11.71
CA LEU A 81 -6.01 7.00 10.98
C LEU A 81 -7.07 7.75 11.79
#